data_AF-Q1DB58-F1
#
_entry.id   AF-Q1DB58-F1
#
_cell.length_a   1.000
_cell.length_b   1.000
_cell.length_c   1.000
_cell.angle_alpha   90.00
_cell.angle_beta   90.00
_cell.angle_gamma   90.00
#
_symmetry.space_group_name_H-M   'P 1'
#
loop_
_entity.id
_entity.type
_entity.pdbx_description
1 polymer ?
#
loop_
_entity_poly.entity_id
_entity_poly.type
_entity_poly.pdbx_seq_one_letter_code
_entity_poly.pdbx_strand_id
1 'polypeptide(L)'
;MMRPTRTGYPDARCARSMSGAHDPCSSWQEQVGRAVHGEHAGAPLQRGGDAMDTTYRVARLPARLRAFALPDTSTPPEGYVEAGDYLVLEEKARYPTPDTDYSRLVVPQLGVLGMWVCTRWRTQRYATLASRERAPAMARLSFDDERLAVPEERLTTLLGAFLDYRYDGSRAYYPWALPGVRVQLAPPRLNNCCTFVEALLVKAFSEVHGAAFSWDARRHRQMMIASTQDYFSPVTAAVESGMALPAPSADVPPHPWTLIQGWRSQWGSGHTFLAVDHHPETDKVLVLESNAAFGLDGVGYRGLGNLRDVGLQPPAQWWTRSEVWTWRRICSTYPFRRQAWLKVTDPEVEGAVPQ
;
A
#
# COMPACT_ATOMS: atom_id res chain seq x y z
N MET A 1 -34.10 44.49 2.33
CA MET A 1 -33.01 44.05 1.43
C MET A 1 -31.77 43.76 2.26
N MET A 2 -31.55 42.49 2.61
CA MET A 2 -30.33 42.02 3.28
C MET A 2 -29.51 41.20 2.29
N ARG A 3 -28.22 41.52 2.14
CA ARG A 3 -27.26 40.75 1.35
C ARG A 3 -26.80 39.53 2.16
N PRO A 4 -26.63 38.35 1.54
CA PRO A 4 -26.08 37.19 2.23
C PRO A 4 -24.55 37.28 2.31
N THR A 5 -24.02 36.98 3.49
CA THR A 5 -22.59 36.81 3.77
C THR A 5 -22.12 35.46 3.21
N ARG A 6 -21.02 35.50 2.44
CA ARG A 6 -20.28 34.31 1.99
C ARG A 6 -19.66 33.62 3.20
N THR A 7 -20.06 32.38 3.48
CA THR A 7 -19.32 31.47 4.36
C THR A 7 -18.21 30.82 3.56
N GLY A 8 -16.95 31.14 3.90
CA GLY A 8 -15.77 30.48 3.39
C GLY A 8 -15.57 29.13 4.07
N TYR A 9 -15.25 28.10 3.28
CA TYR A 9 -14.73 26.83 3.78
C TYR A 9 -13.24 26.99 4.16
N PRO A 10 -12.73 26.27 5.18
CA PRO A 10 -11.32 26.29 5.50
C PRO A 10 -10.51 25.49 4.48
N ASP A 11 -9.48 26.13 3.92
CA ASP A 11 -8.45 25.52 3.08
C ASP A 11 -7.76 24.36 3.83
N ALA A 12 -7.84 23.16 3.26
CA ALA A 12 -7.01 22.02 3.64
C ALA A 12 -5.55 22.30 3.21
N ARG A 13 -4.79 23.02 4.04
CA ARG A 13 -3.34 23.14 3.88
C ARG A 13 -2.68 21.83 4.32
N CYS A 14 -2.50 20.91 3.37
CA CYS A 14 -1.49 19.86 3.50
C CYS A 14 -0.08 20.47 3.38
N ALA A 15 0.84 19.92 4.17
CA ALA A 15 2.12 20.48 4.53
C ALA A 15 3.06 20.83 3.36
N ARG A 16 3.73 21.98 3.47
CA ARG A 16 5.00 22.31 2.81
C ARG A 16 6.14 22.00 3.77
N SER A 17 7.10 21.18 3.34
CA SER A 17 8.55 21.15 3.67
C SER A 17 9.11 19.82 3.09
N MET A 18 10.31 19.66 2.51
CA MET A 18 11.50 20.48 2.31
C MET A 18 12.12 20.15 0.94
N SER A 19 12.54 21.16 0.19
CA SER A 19 13.45 21.03 -0.95
C SER A 19 14.86 21.39 -0.48
N GLY A 20 15.82 20.47 -0.65
CA GLY A 20 17.25 20.71 -0.44
C GLY A 20 18.05 19.81 -1.37
N ALA A 21 18.71 20.40 -2.35
CA ALA A 21 19.55 19.75 -3.34
C ALA A 21 20.89 19.30 -2.76
N HIS A 22 21.48 18.23 -3.31
CA HIS A 22 22.88 18.18 -3.75
C HIS A 22 23.19 16.84 -4.46
N ASP A 23 23.54 16.95 -5.75
CA ASP A 23 24.46 16.05 -6.47
C ASP A 23 25.90 16.26 -5.92
N PRO A 24 26.82 15.26 -5.96
CA PRO A 24 27.54 14.97 -7.22
C PRO A 24 28.13 13.55 -7.43
N CYS A 25 28.55 13.29 -8.68
CA CYS A 25 29.66 12.42 -9.13
C CYS A 25 29.57 10.89 -8.91
N SER A 26 30.16 10.00 -9.70
CA SER A 26 30.63 9.94 -11.09
C SER A 26 31.17 8.50 -11.29
N SER A 27 30.86 7.90 -12.43
CA SER A 27 31.62 6.89 -13.20
C SER A 27 32.53 5.87 -12.48
N TRP A 28 32.31 4.57 -12.74
CA TRP A 28 33.37 3.61 -13.11
C TRP A 28 32.79 2.49 -14.01
N GLN A 29 33.53 2.17 -15.08
CA GLN A 29 33.29 1.15 -16.11
C GLN A 29 34.24 -0.05 -15.92
N GLU A 30 34.00 -1.09 -16.75
CA GLU A 30 34.78 -2.32 -17.05
C GLU A 30 34.45 -3.57 -16.20
N GLN A 31 33.81 -4.63 -16.71
CA GLN A 31 34.04 -5.59 -17.82
C GLN A 31 35.12 -6.67 -17.60
N VAL A 32 34.81 -7.84 -18.20
CA VAL A 32 35.59 -9.10 -18.41
C VAL A 32 35.38 -10.17 -17.33
N GLY A 33 35.03 -11.44 -17.58
CA GLY A 33 34.75 -12.19 -18.82
C GLY A 33 34.48 -13.70 -18.57
N ARG A 34 33.73 -14.30 -19.50
CA ARG A 34 33.65 -15.71 -19.99
C ARG A 34 33.80 -16.96 -19.06
N ALA A 35 32.68 -17.70 -18.99
CA ALA A 35 32.39 -19.08 -19.45
C ALA A 35 33.33 -20.28 -19.17
N VAL A 36 32.78 -21.39 -18.62
CA VAL A 36 32.92 -22.79 -19.13
C VAL A 36 31.70 -23.64 -18.72
N HIS A 37 31.29 -24.53 -19.64
CA HIS A 37 30.28 -25.60 -19.57
C HIS A 37 30.50 -26.66 -18.47
N GLY A 38 29.39 -27.30 -18.07
CA GLY A 38 29.40 -28.60 -17.39
C GLY A 38 28.00 -29.20 -17.34
N GLU A 39 27.67 -30.05 -18.31
CA GLU A 39 26.48 -30.91 -18.30
C GLU A 39 26.66 -32.05 -17.29
N HIS A 40 25.71 -32.24 -16.38
CA HIS A 40 25.50 -33.50 -15.68
C HIS A 40 24.01 -33.81 -15.56
N ALA A 41 23.60 -34.88 -16.24
CA ALA A 41 22.32 -35.54 -16.07
C ALA A 41 22.33 -36.38 -14.78
N GLY A 42 21.28 -36.25 -13.96
CA GLY A 42 21.12 -37.06 -12.75
C GLY A 42 19.76 -36.90 -12.08
N ALA A 43 18.89 -37.89 -12.32
CA ALA A 43 17.78 -38.42 -11.51
C ALA A 43 16.68 -37.47 -10.94
N PRO A 44 15.40 -37.93 -10.92
CA PRO A 44 14.28 -37.15 -10.42
C PRO A 44 14.31 -37.06 -8.89
N LEU A 45 14.73 -35.91 -8.36
CA LEU A 45 14.45 -35.51 -6.99
C LEU A 45 12.94 -35.39 -6.82
N GLN A 46 12.36 -36.26 -6.00
CA GLN A 46 11.06 -36.04 -5.40
C GLN A 46 11.08 -34.65 -4.74
N ARG A 47 10.31 -33.70 -5.30
CA ARG A 47 10.04 -32.42 -4.64
C ARG A 47 9.27 -32.72 -3.36
N GLY A 48 10.00 -32.86 -2.25
CA GLY A 48 9.44 -32.56 -0.95
C GLY A 48 8.91 -31.14 -1.06
N GLY A 49 7.60 -30.96 -0.90
CA GLY A 49 7.03 -29.63 -0.79
C GLY A 49 7.71 -28.96 0.38
N ASP A 50 8.56 -27.96 0.09
CA ASP A 50 9.08 -27.06 1.10
C ASP A 50 7.85 -26.53 1.83
N ALA A 51 7.71 -26.91 3.10
CA ALA A 51 6.73 -26.33 3.99
C ALA A 51 7.07 -24.84 4.08
N MET A 52 6.44 -24.05 3.22
CA MET A 52 6.60 -22.61 3.14
C MET A 52 6.43 -22.03 4.54
N ASP A 53 7.35 -21.14 4.92
CA ASP A 53 7.45 -20.56 6.27
C ASP A 53 6.16 -19.78 6.59
N THR A 54 5.20 -20.46 7.22
CA THR A 54 3.94 -19.89 7.70
C THR A 54 4.15 -19.00 8.92
N THR A 55 5.39 -18.71 9.30
CA THR A 55 5.70 -17.96 10.50
C THR A 55 6.16 -16.53 10.20
N TYR A 56 6.10 -15.68 11.22
CA TYR A 56 6.65 -14.34 11.18
C TYR A 56 7.34 -13.98 12.49
N ARG A 57 8.30 -13.06 12.42
CA ARG A 57 9.17 -12.72 13.54
C ARG A 57 8.61 -11.57 14.37
N VAL A 58 8.52 -11.77 15.69
CA VAL A 58 8.08 -10.77 16.67
C VAL A 58 9.20 -10.54 17.68
N ALA A 59 9.53 -9.28 17.94
CA ALA A 59 10.41 -8.86 19.01
C ALA A 59 9.58 -8.46 20.23
N ARG A 60 9.77 -9.17 21.34
CA ARG A 60 9.25 -8.82 22.65
C ARG A 60 10.29 -7.98 23.39
N LEU A 61 9.96 -6.71 23.63
CA LEU A 61 10.76 -5.75 24.37
C LEU A 61 10.23 -5.70 25.80
N PRO A 62 10.98 -6.20 26.81
CA PRO A 62 10.56 -6.20 28.21
C PRO A 62 10.64 -4.81 28.85
N ALA A 63 11.33 -3.87 28.22
CA ALA A 63 11.49 -2.50 28.66
C ALA A 63 11.62 -1.57 27.45
N ARG A 64 11.44 -0.27 27.68
CA ARG A 64 11.65 0.77 26.66
C ARG A 64 13.10 0.77 26.17
N LEU A 65 13.29 0.72 24.86
CA LEU A 65 14.61 0.73 24.20
C LEU A 65 14.82 2.00 23.38
N ARG A 66 16.09 2.39 23.19
CA ARG A 66 16.46 3.47 22.25
C ARG A 66 16.21 3.00 20.81
N ALA A 67 15.67 3.91 20.01
CA ALA A 67 15.36 3.72 18.60
C ALA A 67 16.37 4.50 17.74
N PHE A 68 16.87 3.88 16.68
CA PHE A 68 17.90 4.43 15.81
C PHE A 68 17.46 4.42 14.34
N ALA A 69 17.88 5.44 13.59
CA ALA A 69 17.67 5.53 12.14
C ALA A 69 18.41 4.41 11.39
N LEU A 70 19.61 4.09 11.88
CA LEU A 70 20.50 3.05 11.38
C LEU A 70 20.76 2.03 12.50
N PRO A 71 21.12 0.77 12.18
CA PRO A 71 21.43 -0.23 13.19
C PRO A 71 22.81 0.01 13.80
N ASP A 72 22.99 1.13 14.51
CA ASP A 72 24.24 1.51 15.16
C ASP A 72 23.98 2.39 16.40
N THR A 73 24.37 1.90 17.57
CA THR A 73 24.23 2.60 18.86
C THR A 73 25.22 3.74 19.04
N SER A 74 26.21 3.89 18.15
CA SER A 74 27.09 5.06 18.11
C SER A 74 26.39 6.31 17.55
N THR A 75 25.28 6.13 16.83
CA THR A 75 24.47 7.22 16.29
C THR A 75 23.51 7.78 17.34
N PRO A 76 23.16 9.09 17.28
CA PRO A 76 22.14 9.65 18.14
C PRO A 76 20.80 8.91 17.98
N PRO A 77 20.11 8.58 19.10
CA PRO A 77 18.80 7.96 19.00
C PRO A 77 17.78 8.96 18.45
N GLU A 78 16.92 8.51 17.54
CA GLU A 78 15.80 9.32 17.03
C GLU A 78 14.58 9.30 17.98
N GLY A 79 14.58 8.38 18.95
CA GLY A 79 13.51 8.27 19.93
C GLY A 79 13.61 7.02 20.78
N TYR A 80 12.45 6.57 21.25
CA TYR A 80 12.31 5.39 22.09
C TYR A 80 11.18 4.49 21.59
N VAL A 81 11.41 3.18 21.62
CA VAL A 81 10.37 2.17 21.43
C VAL A 81 9.96 1.69 22.82
N GLU A 82 8.68 1.83 23.16
CA GLU A 82 8.16 1.39 24.44
C GLU A 82 8.25 -0.14 24.63
N ALA A 83 8.00 -0.61 25.86
CA ALA A 83 7.92 -2.05 26.09
C ALA A 83 6.68 -2.64 25.37
N GLY A 84 6.82 -3.84 24.80
CA GLY A 84 5.73 -4.48 24.05
C GLY A 84 6.19 -5.54 23.06
N ASP A 85 5.23 -6.07 22.31
CA ASP A 85 5.47 -7.01 21.21
C ASP A 85 5.41 -6.24 19.87
N TYR A 86 6.48 -6.32 19.09
CA TYR A 86 6.64 -5.59 17.83
C TYR A 86 6.96 -6.53 16.68
N LEU A 87 6.43 -6.24 15.50
CA LEU A 87 6.83 -6.97 14.30
C LEU A 87 8.27 -6.63 13.94
N VAL A 88 9.05 -7.66 13.61
CA VAL A 88 10.39 -7.52 13.04
C VAL A 88 10.31 -7.47 11.53
N LEU A 89 10.76 -6.36 10.94
CA LEU A 89 10.87 -6.15 9.50
C LEU A 89 12.18 -6.69 8.93
N GLU A 90 13.26 -6.57 9.71
CA GLU A 90 14.61 -6.93 9.30
C GLU A 90 15.44 -7.27 10.54
N GLU A 91 16.35 -8.23 10.42
CA GLU A 91 17.29 -8.60 11.47
C GLU A 91 18.71 -8.43 10.92
N LYS A 92 19.58 -7.82 11.72
CA LYS A 92 21.02 -7.76 11.44
C LYS A 92 21.77 -8.29 12.65
N ALA A 93 22.17 -9.55 12.58
CA ALA A 93 23.02 -10.17 13.59
C ALA A 93 24.48 -9.76 13.38
N ARG A 94 25.22 -9.60 14.48
CA ARG A 94 26.66 -9.26 14.46
C ARG A 94 26.97 -8.01 13.63
N TYR A 95 26.14 -6.98 13.76
CA TYR A 95 26.23 -5.72 13.03
C TYR A 95 26.05 -4.53 13.98
N PRO A 96 26.78 -3.40 13.81
CA PRO A 96 27.92 -3.25 12.91
C PRO A 96 29.16 -3.95 13.48
N THR A 97 29.08 -4.47 14.71
CA THR A 97 30.14 -5.21 15.39
C THR A 97 29.69 -6.65 15.71
N PRO A 98 30.62 -7.60 15.94
CA PRO A 98 30.28 -8.97 16.35
C PRO A 98 29.45 -9.07 17.64
N ASP A 99 29.50 -8.05 18.48
CA ASP A 99 28.84 -8.02 19.78
C ASP A 99 27.40 -7.52 19.72
N THR A 100 26.93 -7.00 18.59
CA THR A 100 25.62 -6.34 18.51
C THR A 100 24.68 -7.03 17.53
N ASP A 101 23.41 -7.17 17.92
CA ASP A 101 22.34 -7.58 17.01
C ASP A 101 21.25 -6.50 16.99
N TYR A 102 20.71 -6.21 15.82
CA TYR A 102 19.65 -5.24 15.64
C TYR A 102 18.43 -5.86 14.97
N SER A 103 17.27 -5.35 15.33
CA SER A 103 16.03 -5.62 14.63
C SER A 103 15.39 -4.31 14.23
N ARG A 104 14.96 -4.21 12.97
CA ARG A 104 14.14 -3.10 12.50
C ARG A 104 12.70 -3.43 12.83
N LEU A 105 12.11 -2.64 13.71
CA LEU A 105 10.76 -2.86 14.22
C LEU A 105 9.77 -1.96 13.52
N VAL A 106 8.56 -2.47 13.39
CA VAL A 106 7.38 -1.64 13.16
C VAL A 106 6.98 -0.94 14.45
N VAL A 107 7.11 0.39 14.51
CA VAL A 107 6.76 1.17 15.70
C VAL A 107 5.71 2.22 15.32
N PRO A 108 4.40 1.97 15.56
CA PRO A 108 3.32 2.83 15.08
C PRO A 108 3.49 4.31 15.46
N GLN A 109 4.06 4.60 16.63
CA GLN A 109 4.22 5.95 17.17
C GLN A 109 5.36 6.74 16.50
N LEU A 110 6.35 6.06 15.92
CA LEU A 110 7.56 6.68 15.35
C LEU A 110 7.54 6.75 13.82
N GLY A 111 6.39 6.45 13.21
CA GLY A 111 6.19 6.55 11.77
C GLY A 111 6.58 5.31 10.98
N VAL A 112 6.65 5.48 9.66
CA VAL A 112 6.49 4.41 8.64
C VAL A 112 7.77 3.66 8.33
N LEU A 113 8.92 4.27 8.60
CA LEU A 113 10.21 3.77 8.10
C LEU A 113 10.73 2.58 8.92
N GLY A 114 10.06 2.24 10.02
CA GLY A 114 10.53 1.27 10.99
C GLY A 114 11.78 1.78 11.70
N MET A 115 11.98 1.37 12.94
CA MET A 115 13.11 1.85 13.74
C MET A 115 14.02 0.70 14.11
N TRP A 116 15.32 0.90 14.02
CA TRP A 116 16.27 -0.08 14.51
C TRP A 116 16.36 -0.02 16.03
N VAL A 117 16.29 -1.18 16.68
CA VAL A 117 16.61 -1.32 18.10
C VAL A 117 17.73 -2.34 18.26
N CYS A 118 18.64 -2.08 19.20
CA CYS A 118 19.64 -3.04 19.61
C CYS A 118 18.95 -4.14 20.44
N THR A 119 18.94 -5.36 19.92
CA THR A 119 18.30 -6.52 20.58
C THR A 119 19.28 -7.36 21.39
N ARG A 120 20.58 -7.25 21.08
CA ARG A 120 21.68 -7.85 21.86
C ARG A 120 22.89 -6.91 21.86
N TRP A 121 23.54 -6.77 23.02
CA TRP A 121 24.90 -6.23 23.13
C TRP A 121 25.76 -7.15 23.99
N ARG A 122 26.87 -7.62 23.42
CA ARG A 122 27.74 -8.66 23.97
C ARG A 122 26.91 -9.89 24.37
N THR A 123 26.83 -10.18 25.67
CA THR A 123 26.07 -11.30 26.24
C THR A 123 24.66 -10.90 26.70
N GLN A 124 24.36 -9.60 26.76
CA GLN A 124 23.07 -9.10 27.23
C GLN A 124 22.06 -9.04 26.08
N ARG A 125 20.88 -9.62 26.29
CA ARG A 125 19.74 -9.52 25.36
C ARG A 125 18.73 -8.52 25.90
N TYR A 126 18.35 -7.58 25.03
CA TYR A 126 17.36 -6.54 25.32
C TYR A 126 15.98 -6.86 24.74
N ALA A 127 15.88 -7.80 23.81
CA ALA A 127 14.62 -8.27 23.25
C ALA A 127 14.65 -9.78 23.04
N THR A 128 13.48 -10.41 23.09
CA THR A 128 13.32 -11.82 22.71
C THR A 128 12.66 -11.89 21.34
N LEU A 129 13.25 -12.65 20.42
CA LEU A 129 12.72 -12.82 19.07
C LEU A 129 12.02 -14.17 18.98
N ALA A 130 10.74 -14.17 18.60
CA ALA A 130 9.93 -15.37 18.47
C ALA A 130 9.29 -15.45 17.08
N SER A 131 9.20 -16.65 16.54
CA SER A 131 8.37 -16.93 15.36
C SER A 131 6.93 -17.16 15.81
N ARG A 132 5.96 -16.54 15.14
CA ARG A 132 4.52 -16.75 15.35
C ARG A 132 3.88 -17.28 14.09
N GLU A 133 2.94 -18.20 14.23
CA GLU A 133 2.15 -18.70 13.11
C GLU A 133 1.28 -17.59 12.51
N ARG A 134 1.21 -17.58 11.18
CA ARG A 134 0.32 -16.73 10.41
C ARG A 134 -1.10 -17.31 10.50
N ALA A 135 -2.08 -16.41 10.56
CA ALA A 135 -3.47 -16.82 10.37
C ALA A 135 -3.60 -17.52 9.01
N PRO A 136 -4.46 -18.55 8.89
CA PRO A 136 -4.70 -19.21 7.62
C PRO A 136 -5.11 -18.20 6.56
N ALA A 137 -4.70 -18.46 5.31
CA ALA A 137 -5.14 -17.66 4.17
C ALA A 137 -6.67 -17.63 4.15
N MET A 138 -7.25 -16.44 4.04
CA MET A 138 -8.69 -16.32 3.89
C MET A 138 -9.10 -16.85 2.52
N ALA A 139 -10.18 -17.62 2.49
CA ALA A 139 -10.78 -18.05 1.23
C ALA A 139 -11.20 -16.80 0.43
N ARG A 140 -10.83 -16.76 -0.86
CA ARG A 140 -11.34 -15.75 -1.79
C ARG A 140 -12.85 -15.92 -1.93
N LEU A 141 -13.58 -14.83 -1.82
CA LEU A 141 -15.01 -14.76 -2.08
C LEU A 141 -15.23 -14.59 -3.59
N SER A 142 -16.22 -15.29 -4.13
CA SER A 142 -16.77 -14.98 -5.44
C SER A 142 -17.84 -13.90 -5.29
N PHE A 143 -17.91 -13.01 -6.27
CA PHE A 143 -18.95 -11.98 -6.40
C PHE A 143 -19.79 -12.18 -7.66
N ASP A 144 -19.76 -13.36 -8.28
CA ASP A 144 -20.40 -13.61 -9.59
C ASP A 144 -21.93 -13.44 -9.52
N ASP A 145 -22.52 -13.71 -8.36
CA ASP A 145 -23.96 -13.56 -8.10
C ASP A 145 -24.36 -12.18 -7.53
N GLU A 146 -23.40 -11.28 -7.32
CA GLU A 146 -23.68 -9.97 -6.73
C GLU A 146 -24.19 -8.97 -7.77
N ARG A 147 -25.37 -8.37 -7.53
CA ARG A 147 -26.09 -7.49 -8.46
C ARG A 147 -25.25 -6.37 -9.11
N LEU A 148 -24.28 -5.82 -8.39
CA LEU A 148 -23.45 -4.71 -8.87
C LEU A 148 -21.99 -5.11 -9.09
N ALA A 149 -21.68 -6.41 -9.20
CA ALA A 149 -20.32 -6.82 -9.49
C ALA A 149 -19.86 -6.32 -10.87
N VAL A 150 -18.56 -6.07 -10.99
CA VAL A 150 -17.92 -5.66 -12.26
C VAL A 150 -16.79 -6.63 -12.60
N PRO A 151 -16.57 -6.95 -13.89
CA PRO A 151 -15.43 -7.77 -14.28
C PRO A 151 -14.12 -7.02 -14.04
N GLU A 152 -13.09 -7.72 -13.56
CA GLU A 152 -11.75 -7.14 -13.36
C GLU A 152 -11.22 -6.48 -14.63
N GLU A 153 -11.45 -7.07 -15.80
CA GLU A 153 -11.05 -6.55 -17.11
C GLU A 153 -11.49 -5.08 -17.30
N ARG A 154 -12.66 -4.69 -16.78
CA ARG A 154 -13.12 -3.31 -16.88
C ARG A 154 -12.21 -2.36 -16.12
N LEU A 155 -11.81 -2.73 -14.91
CA LEU A 155 -10.93 -1.92 -14.08
C LEU A 155 -9.55 -1.82 -14.72
N THR A 156 -8.95 -2.94 -15.12
CA THR A 156 -7.60 -2.98 -15.70
C THR A 156 -7.52 -2.24 -17.04
N THR A 157 -8.55 -2.35 -17.89
CA THR A 157 -8.64 -1.58 -19.16
C THR A 157 -8.65 -0.07 -18.90
N LEU A 158 -9.41 0.38 -17.90
CA LEU A 158 -9.52 1.80 -17.57
C LEU A 158 -8.22 2.40 -17.01
N LEU A 159 -7.30 1.57 -16.49
CA LEU A 159 -5.99 2.04 -16.00
C LEU A 159 -5.17 2.74 -17.10
N GLY A 160 -5.38 2.39 -18.37
CA GLY A 160 -4.71 3.01 -19.52
C GLY A 160 -4.85 4.53 -19.58
N ALA A 161 -5.96 5.10 -19.09
CA ALA A 161 -6.17 6.55 -19.09
C ALA A 161 -5.34 7.30 -18.04
N PHE A 162 -4.72 6.59 -17.10
CA PHE A 162 -3.94 7.17 -16.01
C PHE A 162 -2.42 7.15 -16.25
N LEU A 163 -1.93 6.55 -17.35
CA LEU A 163 -0.49 6.41 -17.65
C LEU A 163 0.28 7.72 -17.49
N ASP A 164 -0.26 8.81 -18.03
CA ASP A 164 0.41 10.11 -18.08
C ASP A 164 0.05 11.05 -16.92
N TYR A 165 -0.66 10.56 -15.90
CA TYR A 165 -1.00 11.37 -14.74
C TYR A 165 0.19 11.55 -13.81
N ARG A 166 0.35 12.75 -13.26
CA ARG A 166 1.32 13.09 -12.21
C ARG A 166 0.61 13.33 -10.89
N TYR A 167 1.31 13.14 -9.77
CA TYR A 167 0.69 13.34 -8.46
C TYR A 167 0.70 14.82 -8.06
N ASP A 168 -0.45 15.33 -7.62
CA ASP A 168 -0.56 16.62 -6.96
C ASP A 168 -1.63 16.52 -5.86
N GLY A 169 -1.21 16.74 -4.61
CA GLY A 169 -2.10 16.61 -3.45
C GLY A 169 -3.19 17.68 -3.37
N SER A 170 -3.09 18.76 -4.14
CA SER A 170 -3.98 19.93 -4.10
C SER A 170 -4.84 20.10 -5.34
N ARG A 171 -4.34 19.66 -6.50
CA ARG A 171 -5.00 19.81 -7.80
C ARG A 171 -5.20 18.44 -8.43
N ALA A 172 -6.44 18.10 -8.73
CA ALA A 172 -6.76 16.82 -9.34
C ALA A 172 -7.80 16.97 -10.43
N TYR A 173 -7.60 16.22 -11.51
CA TYR A 173 -8.41 16.22 -12.71
C TYR A 173 -8.78 14.78 -13.06
N TYR A 174 -9.92 14.61 -13.71
CA TYR A 174 -10.47 13.31 -14.08
C TYR A 174 -10.25 13.06 -15.56
N PRO A 175 -9.95 11.81 -15.97
CA PRO A 175 -9.84 11.47 -17.39
C PRO A 175 -11.21 11.45 -18.09
N TRP A 176 -12.29 11.33 -17.34
CA TRP A 176 -13.66 11.31 -17.86
C TRP A 176 -14.63 12.08 -16.95
N ALA A 177 -15.78 12.46 -17.51
CA ALA A 177 -16.91 12.88 -16.70
C ALA A 177 -17.45 11.69 -15.89
N LEU A 178 -17.92 11.95 -14.67
CA LEU A 178 -18.58 10.98 -13.82
C LEU A 178 -20.08 11.29 -13.71
N PRO A 179 -20.94 10.26 -13.59
CA PRO A 179 -22.38 10.48 -13.44
C PRO A 179 -22.71 11.27 -12.17
N GLY A 180 -23.72 12.13 -12.26
CA GLY A 180 -24.32 12.85 -11.13
C GLY A 180 -23.45 13.94 -10.48
N VAL A 181 -22.24 14.19 -10.98
CA VAL A 181 -21.31 15.18 -10.43
C VAL A 181 -20.59 16.00 -11.50
N ARG A 182 -20.13 17.19 -11.12
CA ARG A 182 -19.27 18.03 -11.96
C ARG A 182 -17.85 17.96 -11.43
N VAL A 183 -16.96 17.39 -12.24
CA VAL A 183 -15.54 17.24 -11.91
C VAL A 183 -14.68 18.06 -12.88
N GLN A 184 -13.47 18.42 -12.47
CA GLN A 184 -12.51 19.04 -13.37
C GLN A 184 -11.92 17.97 -14.28
N LEU A 185 -12.00 18.15 -15.60
CA LEU A 185 -11.45 17.19 -16.57
C LEU A 185 -10.02 17.57 -16.96
N ALA A 186 -9.19 16.58 -17.24
CA ALA A 186 -7.88 16.82 -17.84
C ALA A 186 -8.03 17.33 -19.28
N PRO A 187 -7.06 18.10 -19.81
CA PRO A 187 -5.79 18.53 -19.19
C PRO A 187 -5.93 19.66 -18.15
N PRO A 188 -4.97 19.83 -17.21
CA PRO A 188 -3.73 19.05 -17.05
C PRO A 188 -3.96 17.66 -16.44
N ARG A 189 -3.00 16.74 -16.62
CA ARG A 189 -3.05 15.36 -16.13
C ARG A 189 -2.42 15.26 -14.73
N LEU A 190 -3.08 15.88 -13.75
CA LEU A 190 -2.71 15.80 -12.34
C LEU A 190 -3.80 15.05 -11.58
N ASN A 191 -3.45 14.20 -10.63
CA ASN A 191 -4.43 13.57 -9.73
C ASN A 191 -3.85 13.39 -8.31
N ASN A 192 -4.74 13.01 -7.39
CA ASN A 192 -4.37 12.56 -6.05
C ASN A 192 -4.99 11.19 -5.78
N CYS A 193 -4.71 10.64 -4.60
CA CYS A 193 -5.11 9.31 -4.21
C CYS A 193 -6.63 9.10 -4.27
N CYS A 194 -7.43 10.04 -3.72
CA CYS A 194 -8.90 9.91 -3.74
C CYS A 194 -9.48 10.08 -5.15
N THR A 195 -8.99 11.06 -5.94
CA THR A 195 -9.49 11.33 -7.29
C THR A 195 -9.20 10.17 -8.24
N PHE A 196 -8.01 9.56 -8.15
CA PHE A 196 -7.68 8.37 -8.92
C PHE A 196 -8.66 7.22 -8.61
N VAL A 197 -8.84 6.91 -7.32
CA VAL A 197 -9.72 5.82 -6.88
C VAL A 197 -11.16 6.10 -7.29
N GLU A 198 -11.67 7.32 -7.09
CA GLU A 198 -13.02 7.70 -7.52
C GLU A 198 -13.18 7.53 -9.03
N ALA A 199 -12.27 8.10 -9.81
CA ALA A 199 -12.34 8.10 -11.26
C ALA A 199 -12.35 6.67 -11.81
N LEU A 200 -11.50 5.78 -11.29
CA LEU A 200 -11.43 4.38 -11.72
C LEU A 200 -12.71 3.62 -11.35
N LEU A 201 -13.09 3.64 -10.08
CA LEU A 201 -14.21 2.83 -9.58
C LEU A 201 -15.55 3.32 -10.14
N VAL A 202 -15.83 4.62 -10.04
CA VAL A 202 -17.12 5.18 -10.48
C VAL A 202 -17.28 4.99 -11.98
N LYS A 203 -16.21 5.16 -12.77
CA LYS A 203 -16.25 4.91 -14.22
C LYS A 203 -16.57 3.46 -14.52
N ALA A 204 -15.84 2.51 -13.93
CA ALA A 204 -16.06 1.08 -14.15
C ALA A 204 -17.50 0.66 -13.83
N PHE A 205 -17.98 0.99 -12.63
CA PHE A 205 -19.33 0.62 -12.20
C PHE A 205 -20.41 1.34 -13.03
N SER A 206 -20.20 2.60 -13.41
CA SER A 206 -21.16 3.32 -14.26
C SER A 206 -21.29 2.76 -15.67
N GLU A 207 -20.20 2.25 -16.25
CA GLU A 207 -20.23 1.70 -17.61
C GLU A 207 -20.84 0.30 -17.66
N VAL A 208 -20.62 -0.51 -16.63
CA VAL A 208 -21.20 -1.85 -16.54
C VAL A 208 -22.71 -1.78 -16.23
N HIS A 209 -23.11 -0.90 -15.31
CA HIS A 209 -24.48 -0.92 -14.76
C HIS A 209 -25.38 0.20 -15.27
N GLY A 210 -24.84 1.22 -15.93
CA GLY A 210 -25.60 2.35 -16.45
C GLY A 210 -26.50 2.98 -15.37
N ALA A 211 -27.79 3.05 -15.64
CA ALA A 211 -28.78 3.64 -14.73
C ALA A 211 -29.01 2.84 -13.43
N ALA A 212 -28.57 1.58 -13.35
CA ALA A 212 -28.68 0.80 -12.12
C ALA A 212 -27.64 1.20 -11.06
N PHE A 213 -26.57 1.90 -11.47
CA PHE A 213 -25.57 2.47 -10.59
C PHE A 213 -25.82 3.97 -10.39
N SER A 214 -25.77 4.42 -9.13
CA SER A 214 -25.98 5.82 -8.78
C SER A 214 -24.75 6.37 -8.06
N TRP A 215 -24.25 7.49 -8.58
CA TRP A 215 -23.23 8.31 -7.94
C TRP A 215 -23.70 9.75 -7.93
N ASP A 216 -23.60 10.41 -6.78
CA ASP A 216 -24.10 11.77 -6.58
C ASP A 216 -23.08 12.67 -5.88
N ALA A 217 -23.41 13.95 -5.74
CA ALA A 217 -22.54 14.93 -5.10
C ALA A 217 -22.24 14.60 -3.62
N ARG A 218 -23.10 13.85 -2.93
CA ARG A 218 -22.84 13.41 -1.56
C ARG A 218 -21.78 12.31 -1.55
N ARG A 219 -21.87 11.32 -2.44
CA ARG A 219 -20.87 10.25 -2.61
C ARG A 219 -19.51 10.79 -2.99
N HIS A 220 -19.47 11.71 -3.95
CA HIS A 220 -18.24 12.41 -4.31
C HIS A 220 -17.60 13.12 -3.11
N ARG A 221 -18.39 13.88 -2.33
CA ARG A 221 -17.88 14.54 -1.11
C ARG A 221 -17.35 13.56 -0.06
N GLN A 222 -17.96 12.39 0.09
CA GLN A 222 -17.47 11.34 0.97
C GLN A 222 -16.14 10.75 0.45
N MET A 223 -16.04 10.47 -0.85
CA MET A 223 -14.81 10.00 -1.48
C MET A 223 -13.67 11.03 -1.36
N MET A 224 -13.98 12.33 -1.42
CA MET A 224 -13.03 13.41 -1.22
C MET A 224 -12.75 13.75 0.25
N ILE A 225 -13.34 13.03 1.22
CA ILE A 225 -13.18 13.29 2.67
C ILE A 225 -13.53 14.75 3.01
N ALA A 226 -14.60 15.28 2.43
CA ALA A 226 -15.00 16.68 2.61
C ALA A 226 -15.65 16.96 3.98
N SER A 227 -15.73 15.97 4.87
CA SER A 227 -16.32 16.07 6.20
C SER A 227 -15.40 15.45 7.25
N THR A 228 -15.35 16.07 8.42
CA THR A 228 -14.62 15.58 9.61
C THR A 228 -15.45 14.65 10.49
N GLN A 229 -16.63 14.21 10.03
CA GLN A 229 -17.49 13.30 10.79
C GLN A 229 -17.22 11.82 10.51
N ASP A 230 -16.69 11.51 9.32
CA ASP A 230 -16.39 10.14 8.90
C ASP A 230 -14.97 10.05 8.33
N TYR A 231 -14.06 9.59 9.20
CA TYR A 231 -12.65 9.31 8.89
C TYR A 231 -12.46 8.40 7.68
N PHE A 232 -13.43 7.52 7.44
CA PHE A 232 -13.33 6.45 6.46
C PHE A 232 -14.37 6.64 5.35
N SER A 233 -14.80 7.87 5.13
CA SER A 233 -15.84 8.23 4.16
C SER A 233 -15.64 7.70 2.74
N PRO A 234 -14.42 7.48 2.20
CA PRO A 234 -14.24 6.78 0.94
C PRO A 234 -14.76 5.34 0.96
N VAL A 235 -14.48 4.61 2.04
CA VAL A 235 -14.97 3.23 2.27
C VAL A 235 -16.49 3.25 2.43
N THR A 236 -17.02 4.19 3.21
CA THR A 236 -18.47 4.39 3.38
C THR A 236 -19.15 4.69 2.04
N ALA A 237 -18.57 5.55 1.20
CA ALA A 237 -19.10 5.89 -0.11
C ALA A 237 -19.19 4.66 -1.03
N ALA A 238 -18.17 3.81 -1.03
CA ALA A 238 -18.16 2.60 -1.84
C ALA A 238 -19.22 1.58 -1.38
N VAL A 239 -19.30 1.33 -0.07
CA VAL A 239 -20.30 0.41 0.51
C VAL A 239 -21.72 0.91 0.27
N GLU A 240 -22.01 2.16 0.61
CA GLU A 240 -23.38 2.67 0.48
C GLU A 240 -23.78 2.99 -0.98
N SER A 241 -22.86 2.90 -1.95
CA SER A 241 -23.17 2.92 -3.40
C SER A 241 -23.31 1.51 -3.97
N GLY A 242 -23.19 0.47 -3.13
CA GLY A 242 -23.30 -0.92 -3.52
C GLY A 242 -22.08 -1.47 -4.26
N MET A 243 -20.99 -0.71 -4.39
CA MET A 243 -19.76 -1.15 -5.07
C MET A 243 -18.98 -2.20 -4.29
N ALA A 244 -19.16 -2.23 -2.97
CA ALA A 244 -18.33 -3.03 -2.08
C ALA A 244 -19.13 -3.59 -0.90
N LEU A 245 -18.59 -4.65 -0.29
CA LEU A 245 -19.00 -5.14 1.02
C LEU A 245 -18.02 -4.64 2.09
N PRO A 246 -18.48 -4.28 3.30
CA PRO A 246 -17.57 -3.98 4.40
C PRO A 246 -16.77 -5.24 4.75
N ALA A 247 -15.46 -5.11 4.93
CA ALA A 247 -14.67 -6.23 5.42
C ALA A 247 -15.03 -6.55 6.88
N PRO A 248 -14.91 -7.82 7.32
CA PRO A 248 -15.22 -8.24 8.69
C PRO A 248 -14.44 -7.46 9.75
N SER A 249 -13.22 -7.04 9.45
CA SER A 249 -12.44 -6.14 10.29
C SER A 249 -11.43 -5.34 9.47
N ALA A 250 -10.76 -4.39 10.11
CA ALA A 250 -9.63 -3.66 9.51
C ALA A 250 -8.33 -4.49 9.49
N ASP A 251 -8.25 -5.57 10.27
CA ASP A 251 -7.04 -6.39 10.47
C ASP A 251 -6.98 -7.61 9.56
N VAL A 252 -8.11 -8.06 9.00
CA VAL A 252 -8.10 -9.16 8.04
C VAL A 252 -7.29 -8.81 6.80
N PRO A 253 -6.49 -9.74 6.24
CA PRO A 253 -5.85 -9.54 4.94
C PRO A 253 -6.84 -9.07 3.87
N PRO A 254 -6.43 -8.20 2.95
CA PRO A 254 -7.33 -7.67 1.95
C PRO A 254 -7.70 -8.78 0.96
N HIS A 255 -8.96 -8.79 0.56
CA HIS A 255 -9.40 -9.55 -0.61
C HIS A 255 -8.82 -8.90 -1.88
N PRO A 256 -8.62 -9.63 -3.00
CA PRO A 256 -8.41 -9.00 -4.29
C PRO A 256 -9.44 -7.89 -4.53
N TRP A 257 -8.95 -6.75 -5.04
CA TRP A 257 -9.72 -5.52 -5.19
C TRP A 257 -10.38 -5.03 -3.89
N THR A 258 -9.57 -4.69 -2.90
CA THR A 258 -10.02 -4.04 -1.67
C THR A 258 -9.73 -2.55 -1.69
N LEU A 259 -10.76 -1.73 -1.46
CA LEU A 259 -10.60 -0.30 -1.19
C LEU A 259 -10.21 -0.07 0.27
N ILE A 260 -9.16 0.70 0.49
CA ILE A 260 -8.65 1.04 1.83
C ILE A 260 -8.56 2.56 1.98
N GLN A 261 -9.11 3.07 3.09
CA GLN A 261 -8.78 4.39 3.63
C GLN A 261 -7.98 4.19 4.92
N GLY A 262 -6.73 4.62 4.92
CA GLY A 262 -5.83 4.53 6.06
C GLY A 262 -5.32 5.88 6.53
N TRP A 263 -5.05 6.02 7.83
CA TRP A 263 -4.42 7.20 8.42
C TRP A 263 -3.28 6.78 9.35
N ARG A 264 -2.17 7.53 9.30
CA ARG A 264 -1.03 7.32 10.20
C ARG A 264 -1.30 7.86 11.60
N SER A 265 -2.03 8.96 11.67
CA SER A 265 -2.59 9.52 12.90
C SER A 265 -4.03 9.99 12.64
N GLN A 266 -4.82 10.18 13.68
CA GLN A 266 -6.19 10.68 13.50
C GLN A 266 -6.18 12.01 12.74
N TRP A 267 -6.82 12.04 11.56
CA TRP A 267 -6.87 13.15 10.60
C TRP A 267 -5.53 13.59 10.02
N GLY A 268 -4.44 12.89 10.33
CA GLY A 268 -3.09 13.19 9.86
C GLY A 268 -2.58 12.12 8.90
N SER A 269 -2.06 12.57 7.76
CA SER A 269 -1.42 11.69 6.75
C SER A 269 -2.36 10.55 6.31
N GLY A 270 -3.57 10.92 5.86
CA GLY A 270 -4.54 10.01 5.28
C GLY A 270 -4.16 9.57 3.88
N HIS A 271 -4.62 8.39 3.47
CA HIS A 271 -4.40 7.86 2.12
C HIS A 271 -5.48 6.87 1.69
N THR A 272 -5.98 7.05 0.47
CA THR A 272 -6.96 6.16 -0.19
C THR A 272 -6.26 5.35 -1.26
N PHE A 273 -6.36 4.03 -1.23
CA PHE A 273 -5.69 3.16 -2.20
C PHE A 273 -6.44 1.84 -2.39
N LEU A 274 -6.06 1.10 -3.44
CA LEU A 274 -6.59 -0.21 -3.75
C LEU A 274 -5.54 -1.27 -3.46
N ALA A 275 -5.90 -2.31 -2.71
CA ALA A 275 -5.17 -3.57 -2.70
C ALA A 275 -5.74 -4.43 -3.84
N VAL A 276 -4.99 -4.55 -4.93
CA VAL A 276 -5.41 -5.30 -6.12
C VAL A 276 -5.31 -6.80 -5.86
N ASP A 277 -4.27 -7.21 -5.13
CA ASP A 277 -4.03 -8.60 -4.78
C ASP A 277 -3.26 -8.75 -3.46
N HIS A 278 -3.35 -9.93 -2.85
CA HIS A 278 -2.61 -10.36 -1.66
C HIS A 278 -2.05 -11.75 -1.90
N HIS A 279 -0.73 -11.88 -1.82
CA HIS A 279 -0.03 -13.16 -1.92
C HIS A 279 0.05 -13.80 -0.52
N PRO A 280 -0.74 -14.85 -0.23
CA PRO A 280 -0.93 -15.32 1.14
C PRO A 280 0.33 -15.91 1.77
N GLU A 281 1.25 -16.46 0.97
CA GLU A 281 2.47 -17.11 1.45
C GLU A 281 3.55 -16.10 1.90
N THR A 282 3.62 -14.93 1.29
CA THR A 282 4.60 -13.88 1.67
C THR A 282 3.97 -12.72 2.44
N ASP A 283 2.65 -12.75 2.62
CA ASP A 283 1.83 -11.68 3.19
C ASP A 283 1.89 -10.38 2.38
N LYS A 284 2.45 -10.39 1.17
CA LYS A 284 2.65 -9.17 0.38
C LYS A 284 1.35 -8.74 -0.30
N VAL A 285 1.15 -7.43 -0.37
CA VAL A 285 -0.04 -6.81 -0.93
C VAL A 285 0.37 -5.95 -2.11
N LEU A 286 -0.23 -6.23 -3.27
CA LEU A 286 -0.07 -5.42 -4.46
C LEU A 286 -0.97 -4.19 -4.33
N VAL A 287 -0.38 -3.05 -3.97
CA VAL A 287 -1.11 -1.79 -3.78
C VAL A 287 -1.04 -0.95 -5.06
N LEU A 288 -2.21 -0.60 -5.59
CA LEU A 288 -2.39 0.35 -6.67
C LEU A 288 -2.88 1.70 -6.10
N GLU A 289 -2.16 2.77 -6.39
CA GLU A 289 -2.41 4.08 -5.80
C GLU A 289 -1.93 5.22 -6.71
N SER A 290 -2.35 6.45 -6.40
CA SER A 290 -1.67 7.65 -6.87
C SER A 290 -0.91 8.32 -5.72
N ASN A 291 0.40 8.52 -5.87
CA ASN A 291 1.28 9.07 -4.83
C ASN A 291 2.53 9.75 -5.44
N ALA A 292 3.25 10.54 -4.63
CA ALA A 292 4.58 11.10 -4.93
C ALA A 292 5.71 10.44 -4.10
N ALA A 293 5.49 9.21 -3.63
CA ALA A 293 6.43 8.47 -2.79
C ALA A 293 6.53 7.01 -3.25
N PHE A 294 7.48 6.26 -2.69
CA PHE A 294 7.66 4.82 -2.96
C PHE A 294 7.87 4.49 -4.44
N GLY A 295 8.62 5.34 -5.14
CA GLY A 295 8.89 5.21 -6.58
C GLY A 295 7.76 5.70 -7.48
N LEU A 296 6.77 6.41 -6.93
CA LEU A 296 5.64 6.97 -7.68
C LEU A 296 5.73 8.50 -7.79
N ASP A 297 5.18 9.00 -8.90
CA ASP A 297 4.85 10.39 -9.16
C ASP A 297 3.55 10.40 -9.98
N GLY A 298 2.47 9.84 -9.44
CA GLY A 298 1.22 9.59 -10.16
C GLY A 298 0.71 8.19 -9.86
N VAL A 299 -0.03 7.61 -10.81
CA VAL A 299 -0.67 6.29 -10.65
C VAL A 299 0.33 5.17 -10.89
N GLY A 300 0.39 4.21 -9.98
CA GLY A 300 1.23 3.04 -10.11
C GLY A 300 1.10 2.04 -8.97
N TYR A 301 1.96 1.04 -9.02
CA TYR A 301 2.05 0.01 -8.00
C TYR A 301 3.09 0.41 -6.95
N ARG A 302 2.69 0.49 -5.69
CA ARG A 302 3.57 0.91 -4.59
C ARG A 302 4.84 0.07 -4.54
N GLY A 303 6.00 0.73 -4.60
CA GLY A 303 7.30 0.07 -4.54
C GLY A 303 7.73 -0.60 -5.84
N LEU A 304 6.88 -0.61 -6.88
CA LEU A 304 7.21 -1.19 -8.18
C LEU A 304 7.34 -0.13 -9.28
N GLY A 305 6.58 0.98 -9.21
CA GLY A 305 6.71 2.12 -10.11
C GLY A 305 5.39 2.59 -10.72
N ASN A 306 5.45 3.70 -11.49
CA ASN A 306 4.26 4.26 -12.16
C ASN A 306 3.81 3.35 -13.30
N LEU A 307 2.51 3.37 -13.62
CA LEU A 307 1.96 2.59 -14.75
C LEU A 307 2.64 2.92 -16.09
N ARG A 308 3.05 4.17 -16.32
CA ARG A 308 3.83 4.57 -17.52
C ARG A 308 5.20 3.91 -17.62
N ASP A 309 5.76 3.46 -16.50
CA ASP A 309 7.12 2.91 -16.45
C ASP A 309 7.07 1.37 -16.44
N VAL A 310 6.10 0.78 -15.74
CA VAL A 310 6.01 -0.70 -15.56
C VAL A 310 4.92 -1.36 -16.40
N GLY A 311 4.05 -0.58 -17.04
CA GLY A 311 2.89 -1.06 -17.77
C GLY A 311 1.63 -1.19 -16.90
N LEU A 312 0.55 -1.65 -17.54
CA LEU A 312 -0.76 -1.83 -16.89
C LEU A 312 -0.86 -3.11 -16.06
N GLN A 313 0.03 -4.07 -16.32
CA GLN A 313 0.11 -5.32 -15.59
C GLN A 313 1.26 -5.21 -14.58
N PRO A 314 1.07 -5.69 -13.34
CA PRO A 314 2.18 -5.76 -12.40
C PRO A 314 3.23 -6.76 -12.92
N PRO A 315 4.52 -6.57 -12.59
CA PRO A 315 5.54 -7.56 -12.88
C PRO A 315 5.14 -8.95 -12.35
N ALA A 316 5.43 -10.00 -13.13
CA ALA A 316 5.28 -11.37 -12.68
C ALA A 316 6.04 -11.60 -11.36
N GLN A 317 5.48 -12.39 -10.46
CA GLN A 317 6.06 -12.68 -9.15
C GLN A 317 6.40 -11.41 -8.35
N TRP A 318 5.57 -10.37 -8.45
CA TRP A 318 5.72 -9.11 -7.70
C TRP A 318 5.93 -9.34 -6.20
N TRP A 319 5.39 -10.42 -5.63
CA TRP A 319 5.55 -10.81 -4.23
C TRP A 319 6.99 -11.25 -3.85
N THR A 320 7.89 -11.44 -4.82
CA THR A 320 9.31 -11.69 -4.53
C THR A 320 10.10 -10.40 -4.32
N ARG A 321 9.54 -9.25 -4.73
CA ARG A 321 10.21 -7.94 -4.68
C ARG A 321 10.24 -7.40 -3.25
N SER A 322 11.42 -7.02 -2.77
CA SER A 322 11.62 -6.58 -1.39
C SER A 322 10.85 -5.30 -1.04
N GLU A 323 10.60 -4.48 -2.06
CA GLU A 323 9.96 -3.17 -2.02
C GLU A 323 8.45 -3.29 -1.78
N VAL A 324 7.83 -4.41 -2.15
CA VAL A 324 6.40 -4.65 -1.94
C VAL A 324 6.11 -4.91 -0.47
N TRP A 325 5.12 -4.20 0.05
CA TRP A 325 4.79 -4.25 1.47
C TRP A 325 3.97 -5.48 1.81
N THR A 326 4.20 -5.99 3.02
CA THR A 326 3.30 -6.95 3.63
C THR A 326 2.02 -6.27 4.11
N TRP A 327 0.93 -7.03 4.21
CA TRP A 327 -0.31 -6.57 4.82
C TRP A 327 -0.05 -6.04 6.22
N ARG A 328 0.75 -6.77 7.00
CA ARG A 328 1.12 -6.33 8.33
C ARG A 328 1.84 -4.98 8.35
N ARG A 329 2.73 -4.71 7.39
CA ARG A 329 3.38 -3.39 7.26
C ARG A 329 2.37 -2.30 6.90
N ILE A 330 1.37 -2.61 6.08
CA ILE A 330 0.26 -1.67 5.80
C ILE A 330 -0.53 -1.39 7.08
N CYS A 331 -0.93 -2.42 7.83
CA CYS A 331 -1.68 -2.30 9.08
C CYS A 331 -1.00 -1.39 10.09
N SER A 332 0.32 -1.53 10.22
CA SER A 332 1.07 -0.73 11.17
C SER A 332 1.38 0.68 10.70
N THR A 333 1.51 0.87 9.40
CA THR A 333 1.68 2.21 8.81
C THR A 333 0.40 3.01 8.98
N TYR A 334 -0.75 2.35 8.83
CA TYR A 334 -2.08 2.94 8.92
C TYR A 334 -2.85 2.32 10.10
N PRO A 335 -2.51 2.67 11.36
CA PRO A 335 -3.17 2.11 12.53
C PRO A 335 -4.67 2.44 12.57
N PHE A 336 -5.07 3.58 12.00
CA PHE A 336 -6.48 3.93 11.82
C PHE A 336 -6.87 3.66 10.37
N ARG A 337 -7.47 2.50 10.11
CA ARG A 337 -7.88 2.13 8.75
C ARG A 337 -9.24 1.44 8.74
N ARG A 338 -9.91 1.52 7.60
CA ARG A 338 -11.02 0.66 7.23
C ARG A 338 -10.83 0.20 5.80
N GLN A 339 -11.48 -0.91 5.48
CA GLN A 339 -11.42 -1.50 4.17
C GLN A 339 -12.80 -2.02 3.74
N ALA A 340 -13.05 -2.03 2.43
CA ALA A 340 -14.22 -2.66 1.83
C ALA A 340 -13.80 -3.45 0.58
N TRP A 341 -14.32 -4.66 0.47
CA TRP A 341 -14.05 -5.59 -0.63
C TRP A 341 -14.94 -5.22 -1.80
N LEU A 342 -14.33 -4.75 -2.89
CA LEU A 342 -15.07 -4.37 -4.10
C LEU A 342 -15.66 -5.62 -4.72
N LYS A 343 -16.88 -5.50 -5.25
CA LYS A 343 -17.56 -6.58 -5.95
C LYS A 343 -16.96 -6.71 -7.35
N VAL A 344 -15.86 -7.43 -7.44
CA VAL A 344 -15.13 -7.67 -8.69
C VAL A 344 -15.19 -9.16 -9.03
N THR A 345 -15.71 -9.50 -10.21
CA THR A 345 -15.73 -10.88 -10.70
C THR A 345 -14.41 -11.21 -11.41
N ASP A 346 -14.12 -12.50 -11.48
CA ASP A 346 -12.96 -13.05 -12.20
C ASP A 346 -11.62 -12.40 -11.79
N PRO A 347 -11.27 -12.33 -10.49
CA PRO A 347 -10.00 -11.77 -10.07
C PRO A 347 -8.84 -12.68 -10.53
N GLU A 348 -8.14 -12.29 -11.58
CA GLU A 348 -7.04 -13.02 -12.22
C GLU A 348 -5.69 -12.81 -11.50
N VAL A 349 -5.59 -11.87 -10.55
CA VAL A 349 -4.29 -11.60 -9.94
C VAL A 349 -3.95 -12.70 -8.92
N GLU A 350 -3.22 -13.68 -9.45
CA GLU A 350 -1.95 -14.21 -8.96
C GLU A 350 -1.20 -14.76 -10.21
N GLY A 351 -0.22 -14.01 -10.76
CA GLY A 351 0.75 -14.53 -11.74
C GLY A 351 0.35 -14.61 -13.23
N ALA A 352 -0.54 -13.76 -13.74
CA ALA A 352 -0.99 -13.74 -15.14
C ALA A 352 0.14 -13.92 -16.18
N VAL A 353 0.23 -15.13 -16.73
CA VAL A 353 0.72 -15.40 -18.09
C VAL A 353 -0.43 -16.09 -18.81
N PRO A 354 -1.17 -15.40 -19.69
CA PRO A 354 -1.72 -16.06 -20.86
C PRO A 354 -0.56 -16.30 -21.83
N GLN A 355 -0.40 -17.54 -22.31
CA GLN A 355 0.59 -17.89 -23.35
C GLN A 355 0.40 -17.07 -24.63
#